data_AF-A0A367HPQ5-F1
#
_entry.id   AF-A0A367HPQ5-F1
#
_cell.length_a   1.000
_cell.length_b   1.000
_cell.length_c   1.000
_cell.angle_alpha   90.00
_cell.angle_beta   90.00
_cell.angle_gamma   90.00
#
_symmetry.space_group_name_H-M   'P 1'
#
loop_
_entity.id
_entity.type
_entity.pdbx_description
1 polymer ?
#
loop_
_entity_poly.entity_id
_entity_poly.type
_entity_poly.pdbx_seq_one_letter_code
_entity_poly.pdbx_strand_id
1 'polypeptide(L)'
;MGHTRIGQQVPPRLLTHNAHAYGAAYQQAFADLAAAHRGEPLSRIVPLLRRAADQALLGFTAADLREQAEAISTGQLYELRITLRG
;
A
#
# COMPACT_ATOMS: atom_id res chain seq x y z
N MET A 1 -7.91 -1.97 -17.10
CA MET A 1 -7.80 -3.41 -16.79
C MET A 1 -6.33 -3.74 -16.62
N GLY A 2 -5.89 -4.08 -15.41
CA GLY A 2 -4.50 -4.43 -15.11
C GLY A 2 -4.50 -5.61 -14.17
N HIS A 3 -3.86 -6.71 -14.58
CA HIS A 3 -3.90 -7.99 -13.89
C HIS A 3 -2.55 -8.19 -13.19
N THR A 4 -2.54 -8.32 -11.86
CA THR A 4 -1.33 -8.57 -11.09
C THR A 4 -1.27 -10.05 -10.69
N ARG A 5 -0.29 -10.78 -11.23
CA ARG A 5 -0.05 -12.20 -11.00
C ARG A 5 0.67 -12.37 -9.66
N ILE A 6 -0.03 -12.81 -8.61
CA ILE A 6 0.61 -13.29 -7.39
C ILE A 6 1.04 -14.74 -7.63
N GLY A 7 2.32 -14.92 -7.92
CA GLY A 7 2.91 -16.24 -8.14
C GLY A 7 3.56 -16.76 -6.88
N GLN A 8 2.78 -17.30 -5.93
CA GLN A 8 3.17 -18.39 -5.01
C GLN A 8 1.89 -19.09 -4.54
N GLN A 9 1.82 -20.41 -4.70
CA GLN A 9 0.66 -21.24 -4.33
C GLN A 9 0.54 -21.31 -2.79
N VAL A 10 -0.15 -20.34 -2.20
CA VAL A 10 -0.45 -20.31 -0.76
C VAL A 10 -1.94 -20.61 -0.58
N PRO A 11 -2.34 -21.52 0.34
CA PRO A 11 -3.74 -21.86 0.53
C PRO A 11 -4.58 -20.64 0.95
N PRO A 12 -5.85 -20.55 0.50
CA PRO A 12 -6.70 -19.35 0.63
C PRO A 12 -6.89 -18.87 2.07
N ARG A 13 -6.88 -19.76 3.06
CA ARG A 13 -6.94 -19.40 4.48
C ARG A 13 -5.69 -18.68 4.99
N LEU A 14 -4.52 -19.10 4.52
CA LEU A 14 -3.27 -18.42 4.81
C LEU A 14 -3.18 -17.11 4.04
N LEU A 15 -3.74 -17.01 2.83
CA LEU A 15 -3.84 -15.75 2.08
C LEU A 15 -4.67 -14.70 2.84
N THR A 16 -5.82 -15.06 3.42
CA THR A 16 -6.63 -14.09 4.20
C THR A 16 -5.92 -13.61 5.45
N HIS A 17 -5.29 -14.51 6.22
CA HIS A 17 -4.61 -14.14 7.46
C HIS A 17 -3.33 -13.33 7.18
N ASN A 18 -2.54 -13.76 6.19
CA ASN A 18 -1.35 -13.04 5.77
C ASN A 18 -1.71 -11.69 5.15
N ALA A 19 -2.74 -11.60 4.32
CA ALA A 19 -3.14 -10.32 3.75
C ALA A 19 -3.64 -9.32 4.80
N HIS A 20 -4.24 -9.80 5.89
CA HIS A 20 -4.61 -8.96 7.02
C HIS A 20 -3.36 -8.49 7.79
N ALA A 21 -2.37 -9.36 7.99
CA ALA A 21 -1.09 -9.03 8.64
C ALA A 21 -0.20 -8.10 7.78
N TYR A 22 -0.08 -8.39 6.48
CA TYR A 22 0.62 -7.56 5.50
C TYR A 22 -0.09 -6.23 5.29
N GLY A 23 -1.42 -6.22 5.29
CA GLY A 23 -2.24 -5.01 5.28
C GLY A 23 -1.97 -4.14 6.50
N ALA A 24 -1.90 -4.72 7.70
CA ALA A 24 -1.59 -3.98 8.93
C ALA A 24 -0.17 -3.38 8.91
N ALA A 25 0.83 -4.11 8.41
CA ALA A 25 2.19 -3.60 8.26
C ALA A 25 2.25 -2.39 7.29
N TYR A 26 1.52 -2.48 6.17
CA TYR A 26 1.41 -1.38 5.23
C TYR A 26 0.66 -0.17 5.79
N GLN A 27 -0.44 -0.40 6.51
CA GLN A 27 -1.20 0.67 7.18
C GLN A 27 -0.34 1.43 8.18
N GLN A 28 0.49 0.72 8.96
CA GLN A 28 1.40 1.36 9.90
C GLN A 28 2.47 2.20 9.18
N ALA A 29 3.05 1.68 8.08
CA ALA A 29 4.00 2.42 7.26
C ALA A 29 3.37 3.65 6.61
N PHE A 30 2.12 3.53 6.14
CA PHE A 30 1.36 4.65 5.61
C PHE A 30 1.14 5.73 6.67
N ALA A 31 0.75 5.37 7.89
CA ALA A 31 0.54 6.32 8.98
C ALA A 31 1.83 7.06 9.38
N ASP A 32 2.97 6.35 9.43
CA ASP A 32 4.27 6.93 9.70
C ASP A 32 4.69 7.94 8.60
N LEU A 33 4.53 7.55 7.33
CA LEU A 33 4.80 8.42 6.19
C LEU A 33 3.85 9.63 6.16
N ALA A 34 2.59 9.46 6.52
CA ALA A 34 1.61 10.54 6.62
C ALA A 34 1.98 11.57 7.70
N ALA A 35 2.54 11.12 8.82
CA ALA A 35 3.01 12.00 9.88
C ALA A 35 4.30 12.73 9.50
N ALA A 36 5.23 12.07 8.80
CA ALA A 36 6.56 12.60 8.51
C ALA A 36 6.66 13.41 7.21
N HIS A 37 5.82 13.13 6.21
CA HIS A 37 5.95 13.68 4.85
C HIS A 37 4.72 14.47 4.38
N ARG A 38 3.92 15.00 5.31
CA ARG A 38 2.83 15.91 4.95
C ARG A 38 3.38 17.18 4.29
N GLY A 39 2.77 17.61 3.19
CA GLY A 39 3.22 18.77 2.40
C GLY A 39 4.43 18.53 1.51
N GLU A 40 5.03 17.33 1.53
CA GLU A 40 6.14 16.97 0.66
C GLU A 40 5.66 16.66 -0.77
N PRO A 41 6.54 16.79 -1.78
CA PRO A 41 6.19 16.46 -3.15
C PRO A 41 6.01 14.94 -3.32
N LEU A 42 5.07 14.56 -4.21
CA LEU A 42 4.75 13.17 -4.50
C LEU A 42 5.98 12.37 -4.97
N SER A 43 6.92 13.02 -5.67
CA SER A 43 8.18 12.39 -6.11
C SER A 43 9.05 11.88 -4.94
N ARG A 44 8.89 12.45 -3.73
CA ARG A 44 9.56 12.01 -2.51
C ARG A 44 8.78 10.90 -1.80
N ILE A 45 7.44 10.94 -1.85
CA ILE A 45 6.56 10.03 -1.10
C ILE A 45 6.33 8.70 -1.85
N VAL A 46 6.13 8.73 -3.17
CA VAL A 46 5.88 7.55 -4.02
C VAL A 46 6.93 6.44 -3.86
N PRO A 47 8.26 6.71 -3.92
CA PRO A 47 9.26 5.66 -3.74
C PRO A 47 9.25 5.05 -2.33
N LEU A 48 8.87 5.82 -1.30
CA LEU A 48 8.75 5.33 0.08
C LEU A 48 7.55 4.38 0.20
N LEU A 49 6.41 4.76 -0.36
CA LEU A 49 5.23 3.89 -0.44
C LEU A 49 5.50 2.62 -1.24
N ARG A 50 6.24 2.73 -2.35
CA ARG A 50 6.63 1.57 -3.15
C ARG A 50 7.45 0.58 -2.33
N ARG A 51 8.38 1.06 -1.52
CA ARG A 51 9.19 0.22 -0.64
C ARG A 51 8.34 -0.45 0.44
N ALA A 52 7.45 0.30 1.08
CA ALA A 52 6.52 -0.26 2.06
C ALA A 52 5.60 -1.33 1.45
N ALA A 53 5.13 -1.11 0.23
CA ALA A 53 4.31 -2.05 -0.52
C ALA A 53 5.07 -3.34 -0.83
N ASP A 54 6.32 -3.22 -1.29
CA ASP A 54 7.20 -4.36 -1.58
C ASP A 54 7.48 -5.20 -0.32
N GLN A 55 7.77 -4.53 0.81
CA GLN A 55 7.97 -5.19 2.11
C GLN A 55 6.70 -5.88 2.62
N ALA A 56 5.52 -5.33 2.33
CA ALA A 56 4.24 -5.92 2.64
C ALA A 56 3.75 -6.92 1.58
N LEU A 57 4.53 -7.19 0.53
CA LEU A 57 4.13 -8.05 -0.60
C LEU A 57 2.81 -7.60 -1.26
N LEU A 58 2.51 -6.30 -1.19
CA LEU A 58 1.32 -5.68 -1.78
C LEU A 58 1.63 -5.17 -3.18
N GLY A 59 0.93 -5.73 -4.17
CA GLY A 59 1.11 -5.41 -5.58
C GLY A 59 0.39 -4.14 -6.04
N PHE A 60 0.59 -3.00 -5.36
CA PHE A 60 0.01 -1.72 -5.76
C PHE A 60 0.54 -1.25 -7.12
N THR A 61 -0.35 -0.70 -7.94
CA THR A 61 0.06 -0.09 -9.22
C THR A 61 0.71 1.26 -9.00
N ALA A 62 1.36 1.79 -10.03
CA ALA A 62 1.91 3.15 -9.97
C ALA A 62 0.81 4.23 -9.77
N ALA A 63 -0.41 3.96 -10.23
CA ALA A 63 -1.56 4.83 -9.99
C ALA A 63 -1.97 4.81 -8.52
N ASP A 64 -2.12 3.61 -7.93
CA ASP A 64 -2.45 3.46 -6.50
C ASP A 64 -1.45 4.20 -5.61
N LEU A 65 -0.15 4.04 -5.88
CA LEU A 65 0.91 4.69 -5.10
C LEU A 65 0.90 6.21 -5.25
N ARG A 66 0.50 6.72 -6.41
CA ARG A 66 0.38 8.17 -6.65
C ARG A 66 -0.81 8.76 -5.91
N GLU A 67 -1.96 8.10 -5.93
CA GLU A 67 -3.16 8.50 -5.17
C GLU A 67 -2.87 8.52 -3.67
N GLN A 68 -2.15 7.51 -3.17
CA GLN A 68 -1.72 7.45 -1.77
C GLN A 68 -0.73 8.55 -1.41
N ALA A 69 0.24 8.84 -2.28
CA ALA A 69 1.19 9.93 -2.08
C ALA A 69 0.51 11.29 -2.06
N GLU A 70 -0.52 11.50 -2.90
CA GLU A 70 -1.33 12.71 -2.91
C GLU A 70 -2.10 12.85 -1.59
N ALA A 71 -2.67 11.77 -1.07
CA ALA A 71 -3.37 11.80 0.21
C ALA A 71 -2.44 12.11 1.38
N ILE A 72 -1.22 11.58 1.40
CA ILE A 72 -0.17 11.95 2.37
C ILE A 72 0.21 13.42 2.23
N SER A 73 0.50 13.86 1.01
CA SER A 73 0.95 15.23 0.73
C SER A 73 -0.10 16.27 1.15
N THR A 74 -1.37 16.02 0.82
CA THR A 74 -2.51 16.89 1.17
C THR A 74 -3.02 16.69 2.59
N GLY A 75 -2.60 15.60 3.25
CA GLY A 75 -3.09 15.18 4.56
C GLY A 75 -4.60 14.93 4.60
N GLN A 76 -5.17 14.45 3.49
CA GLN A 76 -6.52 13.93 3.43
C GLN A 76 -6.57 12.57 4.14
N LEU A 77 -7.72 12.24 4.72
CA LEU A 77 -7.95 10.90 5.27
C LEU A 77 -7.99 9.91 4.10
N TYR A 78 -6.96 9.07 3.99
CA TYR A 78 -6.94 7.98 3.02
C TYR A 78 -7.52 6.72 3.65
N GLU A 79 -8.70 6.30 3.21
CA GLU A 79 -9.18 4.95 3.51
C GLU A 79 -8.48 3.96 2.57
N LEU A 80 -7.54 3.20 3.15
CA LEU A 80 -6.86 2.12 2.44
C LEU A 80 -7.87 1.02 2.06
N ARG A 81 -8.43 1.08 0.85
CA ARG A 81 -9.26 0.00 0.30
C ARG A 81 -8.38 -1.14 -0.20
N ILE A 82 -7.95 -2.00 0.71
CA ILE A 82 -7.33 -3.28 0.34
C ILE A 82 -8.43 -4.17 -0.25
N THR A 83 -8.57 -4.19 -1.58
CA THR A 83 -9.46 -5.14 -2.24
C THR A 83 -8.72 -6.47 -2.39
N LEU A 84 -8.86 -7.35 -1.40
CA LEU A 84 -8.43 -8.74 -1.50
C LEU A 84 -9.46 -9.52 -2.30
N ARG A 85 -9.10 -9.93 -3.53
CA ARG A 85 -9.90 -10.89 -4.29
C ARG A 85 -9.22 -12.25 -4.22
N GLY A 86 -9.85 -13.18 -3.51
CA GLY A 86 -9.48 -14.59 -3.43
C GLY A 86 -9.82 -15.38 -4.69
#